data_AF-A0A0R2L089-F1
#
_entry.id   AF-A0A0R2L089-F1
#
_cell.length_a   1.000
_cell.length_b   1.000
_cell.length_c   1.000
_cell.angle_alpha   90.00
_cell.angle_beta   90.00
_cell.angle_gamma   90.00
#
_symmetry.space_group_name_H-M   'P 1'
#
loop_
_entity.id
_entity.type
_entity.pdbx_description
1 polymer ?
#
loop_
_entity_poly.entity_id
_entity_poly.type
_entity_poly.pdbx_seq_one_letter_code
_entity_poly.pdbx_strand_id
1 'polypeptide(L)'
;MIKTTDVYLLKLLDNNDDLSDSKKETLLYLWNIDFDKSLNKLFENRLISKSNEPKFTLPKLKIPEIKEILRKHSLKLSGNKSTLIERLLEEVTPSELKKDVSLFVYKPTKQGCQIIDEKKNIIFIIENHLLNGMPANVSLSVIESFASKNNINDPVELYVRFGDSVISEMYNTNDLWAPMGVAASISNFLIKQHNYELSLYYAVLSVYISLNNFVFNPYTNDLVGPFEASLIQRSCDLTEAPNNTIEKIADVIIEKFPLKNVDMLSEEKVKQAILAYAYKDTFKIEQLNKRYQRDPSPSNFMFTESDISDETINQNDVSMYQAETPQTDDHESSIENIPVDYGNTSCVNQKSLTITYILCIFLGIFGAHRYYVGKIPSAVVMTLITLLTFGFGVFVTVIWEIIDLFLIPSWIDEI
;
A
#
# COMPACT_ATOMS: atom_id res chain seq x y z
N MET A 1 30.99 12.15 6.15
CA MET A 1 30.17 10.91 6.02
C MET A 1 28.81 11.28 5.44
N ILE A 2 28.41 10.68 4.31
CA ILE A 2 27.10 10.86 3.65
C ILE A 2 26.02 10.18 4.50
N LYS A 3 24.95 10.90 4.81
CA LYS A 3 23.80 10.39 5.56
C LYS A 3 22.74 9.85 4.60
N THR A 4 21.86 8.98 5.08
CA THR A 4 20.75 8.44 4.28
C THR A 4 19.79 9.52 3.80
N THR A 5 19.59 10.58 4.58
CA THR A 5 18.85 11.77 4.17
C THR A 5 19.51 12.48 2.97
N ASP A 6 20.85 12.51 2.88
CA ASP A 6 21.57 13.03 1.71
C ASP A 6 21.35 12.13 0.48
N VAL A 7 21.27 10.81 0.68
CA VAL A 7 20.97 9.84 -0.39
C VAL A 7 19.53 9.99 -0.89
N TYR A 8 18.59 10.35 -0.03
CA TYR A 8 17.24 10.69 -0.46
C TYR A 8 17.22 11.91 -1.39
N LEU A 9 17.96 12.98 -1.05
CA LEU A 9 18.14 14.11 -1.96
C LEU A 9 18.78 13.67 -3.29
N LEU A 10 19.77 12.79 -3.24
CA LEU A 10 20.40 12.21 -4.43
C LEU A 10 19.38 11.49 -5.33
N LYS A 11 18.42 10.75 -4.74
CA LYS A 11 17.32 10.10 -5.47
C LYS A 11 16.36 11.12 -6.11
N LEU A 12 16.02 12.20 -5.41
CA LEU A 12 15.18 13.27 -5.99
C LEU A 12 15.85 13.90 -7.22
N LEU A 13 17.17 14.11 -7.17
CA LEU A 13 17.95 14.60 -8.31
C LEU A 13 17.97 13.60 -9.48
N ASP A 14 18.06 12.31 -9.18
CA ASP A 14 17.98 11.22 -10.17
C ASP A 14 16.66 11.28 -10.96
N ASN A 15 15.54 11.31 -10.23
CA ASN A 15 14.17 11.38 -10.76
C ASN A 15 13.87 12.70 -11.50
N ASN A 16 14.78 13.68 -11.46
CA ASN A 16 14.59 15.03 -12.00
C ASN A 16 13.40 15.76 -11.36
N ASP A 17 13.16 15.51 -10.07
CA ASP A 17 12.08 16.09 -9.30
C ASP A 17 12.13 17.62 -9.30
N ASP A 18 10.96 18.25 -9.28
CA ASP A 18 10.89 19.68 -8.97
C ASP A 18 11.38 19.92 -7.53
N LEU A 19 12.33 20.84 -7.39
CA LEU A 19 12.98 21.21 -6.13
C LEU A 19 12.77 22.72 -5.93
N SER A 20 11.50 23.13 -6.03
CA SER A 20 11.03 24.48 -5.71
C SER A 20 11.29 24.79 -4.24
N ASP A 21 11.26 26.08 -3.88
CA ASP A 21 11.59 26.50 -2.51
C ASP A 21 10.62 25.90 -1.48
N SER A 22 9.34 25.77 -1.82
CA SER A 22 8.37 25.03 -0.99
C SER A 22 8.75 23.57 -0.77
N LYS A 23 9.26 22.88 -1.80
CA LYS A 23 9.71 21.48 -1.64
C LYS A 23 10.98 21.39 -0.81
N LYS A 24 11.90 22.37 -0.91
CA LYS A 24 13.08 22.45 -0.03
C LYS A 24 12.69 22.69 1.43
N GLU A 25 11.72 23.55 1.69
CA GLU A 25 11.17 23.78 3.04
C GLU A 25 10.56 22.49 3.62
N THR A 26 9.78 21.76 2.82
CA THR A 26 9.23 20.45 3.22
C THR A 26 10.33 19.43 3.54
N LEU A 27 11.40 19.38 2.75
CA LEU A 27 12.55 18.51 2.99
C LEU A 27 13.27 18.87 4.30
N LEU A 28 13.41 20.17 4.61
CA LEU A 28 13.98 20.62 5.87
C LEU A 28 13.08 20.26 7.06
N TYR A 29 11.77 20.51 6.95
CA TYR A 29 10.81 20.29 8.03
C TYR A 29 10.61 18.81 8.35
N LEU A 30 10.35 17.98 7.34
CA LEU A 30 10.02 16.56 7.55
C LEU A 30 11.26 15.69 7.75
N TRP A 31 12.37 16.03 7.09
CA TRP A 31 13.54 15.14 6.98
C TRP A 31 14.83 15.75 7.51
N ASN A 32 14.79 17.00 7.99
CA ASN A 32 15.96 17.76 8.42
C ASN A 32 17.06 17.80 7.32
N ILE A 33 16.62 17.91 6.06
CA ILE A 33 17.50 18.05 4.90
C ILE A 33 17.67 19.53 4.60
N ASP A 34 18.83 20.06 4.97
CA ASP A 34 19.31 21.35 4.46
C ASP A 34 19.79 21.14 3.02
N PHE A 35 18.99 21.64 2.07
CA PHE A 35 19.20 21.40 0.64
C PHE A 35 20.61 21.82 0.19
N ASP A 36 21.04 23.05 0.48
CA ASP A 36 22.31 23.58 -0.01
C ASP A 36 23.49 22.85 0.65
N LYS A 37 23.39 22.57 1.95
CA LYS A 37 24.42 21.83 2.67
C LYS A 37 24.55 20.39 2.16
N SER A 38 23.43 19.70 1.96
CA SER A 38 23.42 18.33 1.44
C SER A 38 23.89 18.29 -0.02
N LEU A 39 23.48 19.24 -0.85
CA LEU A 39 23.91 19.35 -2.24
C LEU A 39 25.42 19.57 -2.36
N ASN A 40 25.98 20.51 -1.58
CA ASN A 40 27.42 20.76 -1.56
C ASN A 40 28.19 19.51 -1.12
N LYS A 41 27.71 18.82 -0.09
CA LYS A 41 28.31 17.58 0.39
C LYS A 41 28.29 16.48 -0.67
N LEU A 42 27.17 16.28 -1.37
CA LEU A 42 27.07 15.33 -2.47
C LEU A 42 28.05 15.67 -3.61
N PHE A 43 28.22 16.96 -3.91
CA PHE A 43 29.14 17.44 -4.94
C PHE A 43 30.60 17.21 -4.55
N GLU A 44 31.00 17.60 -3.34
CA GLU A 44 32.36 17.39 -2.79
C GLU A 44 32.76 15.91 -2.75
N ASN A 45 31.79 15.04 -2.45
CA ASN A 45 31.99 13.58 -2.43
C ASN A 45 31.88 12.94 -3.83
N ARG A 46 31.78 13.74 -4.90
CA ARG A 46 31.69 13.30 -6.31
C ARG A 46 30.50 12.38 -6.60
N LEU A 47 29.43 12.50 -5.81
CA LEU A 47 28.20 11.72 -5.99
C LEU A 47 27.23 12.36 -6.97
N ILE A 48 27.38 13.66 -7.23
CA ILE A 48 26.64 14.40 -8.26
C ILE A 48 27.57 15.17 -9.19
N SER A 49 27.08 15.46 -10.38
CA SER A 49 27.72 16.28 -11.40
C SER A 49 26.72 17.24 -12.04
N LYS A 50 27.21 18.36 -12.57
CA LYS A 50 26.37 19.29 -13.36
C LYS A 50 26.19 18.73 -14.77
N SER A 51 24.95 18.70 -15.25
CA SER A 51 24.57 18.28 -16.60
C SER A 51 23.80 19.40 -17.30
N ASN A 52 24.12 19.64 -18.57
CA ASN A 52 23.34 20.50 -19.46
C ASN A 52 22.65 19.68 -20.56
N GLU A 53 22.46 18.38 -20.36
CA GLU A 53 21.82 17.53 -21.38
C GLU A 53 20.35 17.95 -21.58
N PRO A 54 19.91 18.23 -22.83
CA PRO A 54 18.57 18.75 -23.12
C PRO A 54 17.43 17.91 -22.53
N LYS A 55 17.58 16.58 -22.52
CA LYS A 55 16.59 15.67 -21.94
C LYS A 55 16.30 15.92 -20.45
N PHE A 56 17.23 16.52 -19.72
CA PHE A 56 17.07 16.82 -18.29
C PHE A 56 16.79 18.30 -18.02
N THR A 57 17.29 19.20 -18.86
CA THR A 57 17.13 20.65 -18.69
C THR A 57 15.80 21.17 -19.26
N LEU A 58 15.34 20.66 -20.41
CA LEU A 58 14.07 21.08 -21.03
C LEU A 58 12.84 20.89 -20.11
N PRO A 59 12.71 19.78 -19.34
CA PRO A 59 11.61 19.63 -18.38
C PRO A 59 11.54 20.71 -17.30
N LYS A 60 12.63 21.41 -17.01
CA LYS A 60 12.70 22.48 -15.99
C LYS A 60 12.21 23.83 -16.51
N LEU A 61 12.13 24.01 -17.83
CA LEU A 61 11.64 25.25 -18.43
C LEU A 61 10.12 25.37 -18.29
N LYS A 62 9.62 26.60 -18.25
CA LYS A 62 8.20 26.91 -18.33
C LYS A 62 7.71 26.74 -19.77
N ILE A 63 6.42 26.46 -19.94
CA ILE A 63 5.80 26.27 -21.26
C ILE A 63 6.10 27.42 -22.25
N PRO A 64 6.06 28.71 -21.85
CA PRO A 64 6.40 29.81 -22.75
C PRO A 64 7.83 29.71 -23.30
N GLU A 65 8.81 29.41 -22.45
CA GLU A 65 10.23 29.28 -22.84
C GLU A 65 10.42 28.12 -23.83
N ILE A 66 9.77 26.97 -23.59
CA ILE A 66 9.78 25.83 -24.52
C ILE A 66 9.21 26.22 -25.89
N LYS A 67 8.10 26.98 -25.90
CA LYS A 67 7.46 27.45 -27.14
C LYS A 67 8.33 28.46 -27.88
N GLU A 68 9.13 29.26 -27.19
CA GLU A 68 10.09 30.16 -27.85
C GLU A 68 11.19 29.38 -28.57
N ILE A 69 11.72 28.32 -27.94
CA ILE A 69 12.72 27.44 -28.56
C ILE A 69 12.12 26.74 -29.78
N LEU A 70 10.92 26.17 -29.67
CA LEU A 70 10.21 25.56 -30.81
C LEU A 70 10.01 26.55 -31.96
N ARG A 71 9.63 27.81 -31.65
CA ARG A 71 9.43 28.85 -32.67
C ARG A 71 10.74 29.19 -33.38
N LYS A 72 11.86 29.26 -32.65
CA LYS A 72 13.19 29.50 -33.22
C LYS A 72 13.58 28.43 -34.24
N HIS A 73 13.24 27.18 -33.97
CA HIS A 73 13.47 26.03 -34.87
C HIS A 73 12.33 25.79 -35.87
N SER A 74 11.37 26.72 -35.97
CA SER A 74 10.20 26.63 -36.88
C SER A 74 9.33 25.37 -36.68
N LEU A 75 9.25 24.89 -35.43
CA LEU A 75 8.50 23.70 -35.04
C LEU A 75 7.09 24.03 -34.54
N LYS A 76 6.20 23.02 -34.58
CA LYS A 76 4.81 23.14 -34.14
C LYS A 76 4.72 23.47 -32.63
N LEU A 77 3.89 24.45 -32.28
CA LEU A 77 3.73 24.96 -30.89
C LEU A 77 2.56 24.35 -30.10
N SER A 78 1.77 23.47 -30.72
CA SER A 78 0.62 22.83 -30.09
C SER A 78 1.02 21.56 -29.33
N GLY A 79 0.35 21.29 -28.22
CA GLY A 79 0.53 20.08 -27.40
C GLY A 79 0.68 20.39 -25.92
N ASN A 80 0.67 19.33 -25.11
CA ASN A 80 1.05 19.42 -23.70
C ASN A 80 2.58 19.54 -23.55
N LYS A 81 3.07 19.82 -22.34
CA LYS A 81 4.51 20.05 -22.10
C LYS A 81 5.41 18.88 -22.56
N SER A 82 5.00 17.63 -22.35
CA SER A 82 5.76 16.44 -22.75
C SER A 82 5.93 16.39 -24.27
N THR A 83 4.82 16.52 -25.00
CA THR A 83 4.81 16.49 -26.47
C THR A 83 5.67 17.61 -27.07
N LEU A 84 5.69 18.79 -26.44
CA LEU A 84 6.54 19.90 -26.88
C LEU A 84 8.04 19.59 -26.68
N ILE A 85 8.39 18.93 -25.57
CA ILE A 85 9.78 18.56 -25.25
C ILE A 85 10.25 17.41 -26.14
N GLU A 86 9.44 16.35 -26.31
CA GLU A 86 9.73 15.23 -27.21
C GLU A 86 10.04 15.73 -28.62
N ARG A 87 9.23 16.66 -29.15
CA ARG A 87 9.47 17.28 -30.45
C ARG A 87 10.83 17.95 -30.55
N LEU A 88 11.24 18.69 -29.52
CA LEU A 88 12.57 19.31 -29.50
C LEU A 88 13.68 18.25 -29.48
N LEU A 89 13.51 17.17 -28.71
CA LEU A 89 14.51 16.12 -28.58
C LEU A 89 14.65 15.25 -29.84
N GLU A 90 13.58 15.11 -30.63
CA GLU A 90 13.57 14.33 -31.87
C GLU A 90 14.04 15.14 -33.08
N GLU A 91 13.65 16.43 -33.16
CA GLU A 91 13.84 17.23 -34.37
C GLU A 91 15.04 18.20 -34.29
N VAL A 92 15.58 18.48 -33.09
CA VAL A 92 16.69 19.44 -32.89
C VAL A 92 17.92 18.74 -32.32
N THR A 93 19.11 19.08 -32.84
CA THR A 93 20.34 18.43 -32.36
C THR A 93 20.65 18.82 -30.91
N PRO A 94 21.23 17.92 -30.09
CA PRO A 94 21.59 18.23 -28.70
C PRO A 94 22.52 19.45 -28.56
N SER A 95 23.41 19.66 -29.54
CA SER A 95 24.36 20.78 -29.55
C SER A 95 23.68 22.14 -29.78
N GLU A 96 22.59 22.19 -30.55
CA GLU A 96 21.80 23.40 -30.77
C GLU A 96 20.94 23.71 -29.55
N LEU A 97 20.26 22.70 -29.00
CA LEU A 97 19.47 22.84 -27.78
C LEU A 97 20.31 23.32 -26.59
N LYS A 98 21.56 22.86 -26.47
CA LYS A 98 22.50 23.33 -25.43
C LYS A 98 22.88 24.81 -25.56
N LYS A 99 22.79 25.39 -26.76
CA LYS A 99 23.00 26.85 -26.96
C LYS A 99 21.77 27.64 -26.57
N ASP A 100 20.59 27.08 -26.81
CA ASP A 100 19.31 27.72 -26.51
C ASP A 100 18.95 27.64 -25.02
N VAL A 101 19.46 26.63 -24.31
CA VAL A 101 19.17 26.38 -22.90
C VAL A 101 20.43 26.55 -22.07
N SER A 102 20.60 27.74 -21.49
CA SER A 102 21.68 28.05 -20.53
C SER A 102 21.33 27.62 -19.10
N LEU A 103 20.88 26.37 -18.93
CA LEU A 103 20.52 25.78 -17.64
C LEU A 103 21.38 24.56 -17.35
N PHE A 104 21.80 24.41 -16.10
CA PHE A 104 22.45 23.20 -15.60
C PHE A 104 21.58 22.58 -14.51
N VAL A 105 21.50 21.25 -14.51
CA VAL A 105 20.86 20.46 -13.45
C VAL A 105 21.90 19.54 -12.81
N TYR A 106 21.72 19.22 -11.52
CA TYR A 106 22.56 18.21 -10.87
C TYR A 106 22.03 16.82 -11.18
N LYS A 107 22.94 15.90 -11.48
CA LYS A 107 22.65 14.48 -11.72
C LYS A 107 23.59 13.58 -10.94
N PRO A 108 23.09 12.44 -10.42
CA PRO A 108 23.96 11.44 -9.81
C PRO A 108 25.06 11.00 -10.77
N THR A 109 26.26 10.79 -10.25
CA THR A 109 27.33 10.08 -10.96
C THR A 109 27.08 8.58 -10.88
N LYS A 110 27.89 7.76 -11.57
CA LYS A 110 27.82 6.29 -11.43
C LYS A 110 27.90 5.83 -9.97
N GLN A 111 28.79 6.46 -9.19
CA GLN A 111 28.92 6.20 -7.76
C GLN A 111 27.68 6.67 -6.99
N GLY A 112 27.10 7.81 -7.38
CA GLY A 112 25.84 8.28 -6.81
C GLY A 112 24.69 7.30 -7.02
N CYS A 113 24.53 6.77 -8.24
CA CYS A 113 23.54 5.74 -8.55
C CYS A 113 23.75 4.46 -7.74
N GLN A 114 25.01 4.01 -7.57
CA GLN A 114 25.31 2.84 -6.75
C GLN A 114 24.84 3.01 -5.29
N ILE A 115 25.06 4.19 -4.69
CA ILE A 115 24.62 4.46 -3.31
C ILE A 115 23.09 4.53 -3.22
N ILE A 116 22.41 5.05 -4.25
CA ILE A 116 20.94 5.00 -4.32
C ILE A 116 20.48 3.53 -4.27
N ASP A 117 21.07 2.66 -5.09
CA ASP A 117 20.70 1.24 -5.15
C ASP A 117 20.99 0.50 -3.84
N GLU A 118 22.13 0.77 -3.21
CA GLU A 118 22.50 0.23 -1.89
C GLU A 118 21.52 0.63 -0.78
N LYS A 119 20.91 1.82 -0.89
CA LYS A 119 19.98 2.37 0.12
C LYS A 119 18.52 2.32 -0.31
N LYS A 120 18.20 1.62 -1.40
CA LYS A 120 16.86 1.59 -2.00
C LYS A 120 15.76 1.23 -1.00
N ASN A 121 16.05 0.32 -0.07
CA ASN A 121 15.07 -0.13 0.92
C ASN A 121 14.71 0.99 1.88
N ILE A 122 15.69 1.78 2.32
CA ILE A 122 15.44 2.87 3.25
C ILE A 122 14.79 4.05 2.54
N ILE A 123 15.17 4.31 1.29
CA ILE A 123 14.50 5.29 0.42
C ILE A 123 13.02 4.93 0.27
N PHE A 124 12.72 3.66 0.05
CA PHE A 124 11.34 3.19 -0.06
C PHE A 124 10.52 3.48 1.22
N ILE A 125 11.11 3.32 2.40
CA ILE A 125 10.44 3.67 3.68
C ILE A 125 10.11 5.17 3.74
N ILE A 126 11.02 6.02 3.28
CA ILE A 126 10.84 7.49 3.23
C ILE A 126 9.69 7.84 2.28
N GLU A 127 9.69 7.28 1.07
CA GLU A 127 8.69 7.55 0.02
C GLU A 127 7.28 7.07 0.41
N ASN A 128 7.20 6.01 1.22
CA ASN A 128 5.93 5.46 1.70
C ASN A 128 5.53 5.99 3.09
N HIS A 129 6.15 7.07 3.54
CA HIS A 129 5.73 7.86 4.70
C HIS A 129 5.54 7.05 6.00
N LEU A 130 6.26 5.94 6.20
CA LEU A 130 6.15 5.14 7.43
C LEU A 130 6.36 6.01 8.69
N LEU A 131 7.24 7.00 8.57
CA LEU A 131 7.62 7.89 9.66
C LEU A 131 6.52 8.88 10.08
N ASN A 132 5.49 9.09 9.26
CA ASN A 132 4.40 10.02 9.61
C ASN A 132 3.55 9.51 10.79
N GLY A 133 3.57 8.20 11.08
CA GLY A 133 2.93 7.60 12.25
C GLY A 133 3.92 7.24 13.36
N MET A 134 5.23 7.42 13.16
CA MET A 134 6.25 6.96 14.09
C MET A 134 6.63 8.01 15.14
N PRO A 135 7.10 7.57 16.31
CA PRO A 135 7.69 8.44 17.31
C PRO A 135 8.84 9.30 16.77
N ALA A 136 9.00 10.51 17.31
CA ALA A 136 10.05 11.43 16.93
C ALA A 136 11.49 10.91 17.19
N ASN A 137 11.67 9.90 18.04
CA ASN A 137 12.97 9.26 18.28
C ASN A 137 13.34 8.22 17.23
N VAL A 138 12.42 7.82 16.34
CA VAL A 138 12.71 6.90 15.25
C VAL A 138 13.44 7.65 14.13
N SER A 139 14.69 7.26 13.87
CA SER A 139 15.54 7.86 12.84
C SER A 139 15.90 6.84 11.75
N LEU A 140 16.32 7.31 10.57
CA LEU A 140 16.74 6.43 9.47
C LEU A 140 17.86 5.46 9.87
N SER A 141 18.76 5.86 10.76
CA SER A 141 19.81 4.99 11.28
C SER A 141 19.28 3.83 12.13
N VAL A 142 18.16 4.03 12.84
CA VAL A 142 17.49 2.96 13.59
C VAL A 142 16.90 1.93 12.63
N ILE A 143 16.26 2.40 11.56
CA ILE A 143 15.68 1.55 10.50
C ILE A 143 16.78 0.74 9.81
N GLU A 144 17.90 1.38 9.47
CA GLU A 144 19.06 0.71 8.86
C GLU A 144 19.66 -0.36 9.76
N SER A 145 19.78 -0.06 11.05
CA SER A 145 20.27 -1.01 12.05
C SER A 145 19.32 -2.18 12.20
N PHE A 146 18.00 -1.92 12.17
CA PHE A 146 16.98 -2.96 12.21
C PHE A 146 17.04 -3.87 10.97
N ALA A 147 17.08 -3.29 9.77
CA ALA A 147 17.18 -4.04 8.52
C ALA A 147 18.42 -4.94 8.50
N SER A 148 19.56 -4.38 8.89
CA SER A 148 20.85 -5.09 8.92
C SER A 148 20.86 -6.22 9.96
N LYS A 149 20.36 -5.95 11.17
CA LYS A 149 20.28 -6.95 12.26
C LYS A 149 19.40 -8.14 11.88
N ASN A 150 18.34 -7.90 11.11
CA ASN A 150 17.35 -8.91 10.73
C ASN A 150 17.57 -9.48 9.31
N ASN A 151 18.63 -9.09 8.61
CA ASN A 151 18.92 -9.48 7.22
C ASN A 151 17.77 -9.20 6.23
N ILE A 152 17.05 -8.09 6.42
CA ILE A 152 15.89 -7.74 5.59
C ILE A 152 16.34 -6.94 4.38
N ASN A 153 16.14 -7.52 3.19
CA ASN A 153 16.48 -6.89 1.91
C ASN A 153 15.26 -6.48 1.09
N ASP A 154 14.06 -6.95 1.45
CA ASP A 154 12.83 -6.54 0.79
C ASP A 154 12.27 -5.26 1.44
N PRO A 155 11.95 -4.21 0.66
CA PRO A 155 11.45 -2.95 1.20
C PRO A 155 10.05 -3.05 1.82
N VAL A 156 9.17 -3.93 1.31
CA VAL A 156 7.82 -4.14 1.85
C VAL A 156 7.92 -4.89 3.16
N GLU A 157 8.72 -5.96 3.20
CA GLU A 157 9.02 -6.71 4.42
C GLU A 157 9.62 -5.79 5.49
N LEU A 158 10.58 -4.93 5.11
CA LEU A 158 11.17 -3.97 6.04
C LEU A 158 10.12 -2.99 6.58
N TYR A 159 9.25 -2.47 5.73
CA TYR A 159 8.19 -1.54 6.13
C TYR A 159 7.28 -2.15 7.20
N VAL A 160 6.81 -3.38 6.94
CA VAL A 160 5.90 -4.10 7.83
C VAL A 160 6.60 -4.53 9.11
N ARG A 161 7.74 -5.21 9.03
CA ARG A 161 8.45 -5.75 10.20
C ARG A 161 8.98 -4.65 11.12
N PHE A 162 9.49 -3.57 10.54
CA PHE A 162 9.94 -2.44 11.34
C PHE A 162 8.74 -1.76 12.02
N GLY A 163 7.66 -1.51 11.28
CA GLY A 163 6.42 -0.97 11.84
C GLY A 163 5.85 -1.83 12.98
N ASP A 164 5.74 -3.15 12.79
CA ASP A 164 5.29 -4.09 13.84
C ASP A 164 6.20 -4.10 15.07
N SER A 165 7.52 -3.95 14.86
CA SER A 165 8.46 -3.83 15.98
C SER A 165 8.24 -2.55 16.78
N VAL A 166 7.94 -1.42 16.12
CA VAL A 166 7.59 -0.16 16.76
C VAL A 166 6.26 -0.30 17.50
N ILE A 167 5.24 -0.92 16.88
CA ILE A 167 3.97 -1.21 17.54
C ILE A 167 4.21 -2.00 18.82
N SER A 168 4.99 -3.08 18.74
CA SER A 168 5.27 -3.97 19.89
C SER A 168 6.06 -3.29 21.01
N GLU A 169 7.06 -2.48 20.66
CA GLU A 169 7.84 -1.71 21.65
C GLU A 169 6.96 -0.66 22.34
N MET A 170 6.20 0.10 21.54
CA MET A 170 5.37 1.18 22.05
C MET A 170 4.13 0.71 22.77
N TYR A 171 3.57 -0.43 22.39
CA TYR A 171 2.39 -0.97 23.06
C TYR A 171 2.65 -1.15 24.56
N ASN A 172 3.89 -1.45 24.95
CA ASN A 172 4.25 -1.58 26.37
C ASN A 172 4.43 -0.22 27.07
N THR A 173 4.64 0.86 26.32
CA THR A 173 4.58 2.23 26.83
C THR A 173 3.11 2.66 26.91
N ASN A 174 2.70 3.41 27.92
CA ASN A 174 1.28 3.80 28.06
C ASN A 174 0.79 4.80 26.99
N ASP A 175 1.61 5.11 25.99
CA ASP A 175 1.25 5.91 24.82
C ASP A 175 0.88 4.99 23.65
N LEU A 176 -0.43 4.82 23.44
CA LEU A 176 -0.98 3.96 22.39
C LEU A 176 -1.40 4.72 21.11
N TRP A 177 -1.17 6.04 21.03
CA TRP A 177 -1.55 6.83 19.84
C TRP A 177 -0.65 6.52 18.64
N ALA A 178 0.66 6.49 18.87
CA ALA A 178 1.62 6.13 17.84
C ALA A 178 1.46 4.69 17.32
N PRO A 179 1.35 3.62 18.15
CA PRO A 179 1.18 2.27 17.63
C PRO A 179 -0.13 2.09 16.83
N MET A 180 -1.22 2.78 17.21
CA MET A 180 -2.44 2.85 16.40
C MET A 180 -2.16 3.46 15.02
N GLY A 181 -1.52 4.64 14.97
CA GLY A 181 -1.19 5.32 13.72
C GLY A 181 -0.24 4.52 12.82
N VAL A 182 0.73 3.82 13.41
CA VAL A 182 1.62 2.91 12.67
C VAL A 182 0.84 1.73 12.10
N ALA A 183 -0.02 1.07 12.87
CA ALA A 183 -0.85 -0.04 12.39
C ALA A 183 -1.74 0.39 11.21
N ALA A 184 -2.43 1.54 11.33
CA ALA A 184 -3.25 2.08 10.26
C ALA A 184 -2.43 2.42 9.00
N SER A 185 -1.21 2.94 9.18
CA SER A 185 -0.30 3.26 8.06
C SER A 185 0.16 1.99 7.34
N ILE A 186 0.49 0.92 8.08
CA ILE A 186 0.84 -0.39 7.51
C ILE A 186 -0.32 -0.97 6.71
N SER A 187 -1.53 -0.98 7.27
CA SER A 187 -2.71 -1.47 6.55
C SER A 187 -2.94 -0.71 5.25
N ASN A 188 -3.01 0.64 5.30
CA ASN A 188 -3.23 1.44 4.10
C ASN A 188 -2.12 1.27 3.05
N PHE A 189 -0.87 1.07 3.48
CA PHE A 189 0.24 0.74 2.60
C PHE A 189 0.04 -0.64 1.94
N LEU A 190 -0.34 -1.66 2.70
CA LEU A 190 -0.56 -3.02 2.20
C LEU A 190 -1.73 -3.12 1.21
N ILE A 191 -2.79 -2.32 1.39
CA ILE A 191 -3.86 -2.18 0.38
C ILE A 191 -3.29 -1.77 -0.97
N LYS A 192 -2.37 -0.79 -0.99
CA LYS A 192 -1.73 -0.32 -2.24
C LYS A 192 -0.80 -1.36 -2.86
N GLN A 193 -0.29 -2.28 -2.05
CA GLN A 193 0.53 -3.42 -2.49
C GLN A 193 -0.30 -4.66 -2.82
N HIS A 194 -1.63 -4.57 -2.78
CA HIS A 194 -2.56 -5.70 -2.99
C HIS A 194 -2.39 -6.86 -2.01
N ASN A 195 -1.88 -6.58 -0.80
CA ASN A 195 -1.77 -7.57 0.28
C ASN A 195 -2.92 -7.36 1.28
N TYR A 196 -4.10 -7.85 0.91
CA TYR A 196 -5.34 -7.52 1.62
C TYR A 196 -5.51 -8.26 2.94
N GLU A 197 -5.08 -9.52 3.04
CA GLU A 197 -5.16 -10.29 4.29
C GLU A 197 -4.30 -9.64 5.39
N LEU A 198 -3.04 -9.33 5.07
CA LEU A 198 -2.16 -8.66 6.02
C LEU A 198 -2.63 -7.23 6.29
N SER A 199 -3.21 -6.55 5.30
CA SER A 199 -3.87 -5.26 5.52
C SER A 199 -4.99 -5.38 6.54
N LEU A 200 -5.85 -6.39 6.43
CA LEU A 200 -6.96 -6.63 7.35
C LEU A 200 -6.45 -6.85 8.77
N TYR A 201 -5.40 -7.64 8.95
CA TYR A 201 -4.74 -7.80 10.25
C TYR A 201 -4.36 -6.46 10.88
N TYR A 202 -3.62 -5.61 10.16
CA TYR A 202 -3.19 -4.32 10.69
C TYR A 202 -4.33 -3.30 10.85
N ALA A 203 -5.40 -3.42 10.05
CA ALA A 203 -6.60 -2.61 10.21
C ALA A 203 -7.34 -2.97 11.51
N VAL A 204 -7.54 -4.28 11.76
CA VAL A 204 -8.12 -4.78 13.02
C VAL A 204 -7.23 -4.39 14.20
N LEU A 205 -5.90 -4.51 14.08
CA LEU A 205 -4.96 -4.11 15.13
C LEU A 205 -5.07 -2.61 15.46
N SER A 206 -5.21 -1.75 14.45
CA SER A 206 -5.41 -0.30 14.68
C SER A 206 -6.69 -0.02 15.48
N VAL A 207 -7.81 -0.64 15.10
CA VAL A 207 -9.09 -0.52 15.82
C VAL A 207 -8.97 -1.09 17.23
N TYR A 208 -8.34 -2.25 17.39
CA TYR A 208 -8.07 -2.87 18.68
C TYR A 208 -7.28 -1.94 19.62
N ILE A 209 -6.18 -1.34 19.14
CA ILE A 209 -5.37 -0.41 19.94
C ILE A 209 -6.19 0.83 20.32
N SER A 210 -7.03 1.34 19.41
CA SER A 210 -7.95 2.45 19.68
C SER A 210 -8.93 2.12 20.83
N LEU A 211 -9.54 0.93 20.77
CA LEU A 211 -10.48 0.43 21.76
C LEU A 211 -9.82 0.16 23.13
N ASN A 212 -8.64 -0.45 23.14
CA ASN A 212 -7.96 -0.85 24.38
C ASN A 212 -7.54 0.36 25.25
N ASN A 213 -7.14 1.47 24.63
CA ASN A 213 -6.73 2.66 25.37
C ASN A 213 -7.86 3.67 25.61
N PHE A 214 -9.06 3.43 25.06
CA PHE A 214 -10.05 4.49 24.86
C PHE A 214 -9.40 5.75 24.29
N VAL A 215 -8.65 5.62 23.17
CA VAL A 215 -8.03 6.78 22.52
C VAL A 215 -9.17 7.68 22.04
N PHE A 216 -9.58 8.60 22.91
CA PHE A 216 -10.58 9.59 22.62
C PHE A 216 -10.08 10.38 21.42
N ASN A 217 -10.85 10.39 20.34
CA ASN A 217 -10.61 11.37 19.30
C ASN A 217 -11.31 12.67 19.73
N PRO A 218 -10.58 13.67 20.28
CA PRO A 218 -11.20 14.89 20.78
C PRO A 218 -11.85 15.73 19.69
N TYR A 219 -11.54 15.44 18.43
CA TYR A 219 -12.08 16.14 17.29
C TYR A 219 -13.41 15.54 16.81
N THR A 220 -13.63 14.24 17.01
CA THR A 220 -14.85 13.55 16.54
C THR A 220 -15.79 13.12 17.66
N ASN A 221 -15.31 13.12 18.92
CA ASN A 221 -16.06 12.66 20.09
C ASN A 221 -16.48 11.17 19.99
N ASP A 222 -15.73 10.36 19.22
CA ASP A 222 -16.00 8.94 18.99
C ASP A 222 -14.94 8.05 19.64
N LEU A 223 -15.32 6.79 19.92
CA LEU A 223 -14.46 5.77 20.51
C LEU A 223 -13.38 5.26 19.52
N VAL A 224 -13.72 5.18 18.24
CA VAL A 224 -12.81 4.86 17.14
C VAL A 224 -12.91 5.98 16.11
N GLY A 225 -11.77 6.48 15.66
CA GLY A 225 -11.72 7.55 14.67
C GLY A 225 -12.31 7.13 13.31
N PRO A 226 -12.83 8.09 12.52
CA PRO A 226 -13.43 7.81 11.22
C PRO A 226 -12.42 7.24 10.21
N PHE A 227 -11.13 7.56 10.36
CA PHE A 227 -10.08 7.02 9.50
C PHE A 227 -9.89 5.52 9.72
N GLU A 228 -9.75 5.09 10.97
CA GLU A 228 -9.57 3.69 11.37
C GLU A 228 -10.80 2.85 11.01
N ALA A 229 -12.01 3.38 11.28
CA ALA A 229 -13.26 2.75 10.89
C ALA A 229 -13.36 2.57 9.36
N SER A 230 -12.99 3.59 8.57
CA SER A 230 -13.00 3.46 7.11
C SER A 230 -11.97 2.44 6.59
N LEU A 231 -10.85 2.29 7.30
CA LEU A 231 -9.75 1.43 6.89
C LEU A 231 -10.05 -0.05 7.16
N ILE A 232 -10.63 -0.37 8.32
CA ILE A 232 -11.10 -1.74 8.61
C ILE A 232 -12.19 -2.15 7.61
N GLN A 233 -13.17 -1.27 7.36
CA GLN A 233 -14.23 -1.51 6.38
C GLN A 233 -13.67 -1.76 4.98
N ARG A 234 -12.77 -0.89 4.51
CA ARG A 234 -12.14 -1.03 3.21
C ARG A 234 -11.34 -2.32 3.10
N SER A 235 -10.64 -2.72 4.16
CA SER A 235 -9.88 -3.98 4.16
C SER A 235 -10.82 -5.18 4.11
N CYS A 236 -11.88 -5.19 4.91
CA CYS A 236 -12.93 -6.22 4.88
C CYS A 236 -13.55 -6.36 3.48
N ASP A 237 -13.99 -5.24 2.90
CA ASP A 237 -14.60 -5.18 1.57
C ASP A 237 -13.66 -5.75 0.48
N LEU A 238 -12.34 -5.55 0.61
CA LEU A 238 -11.34 -6.05 -0.35
C LEU A 238 -10.97 -7.52 -0.15
N THR A 239 -11.10 -8.04 1.08
CA THR A 239 -10.81 -9.44 1.41
C THR A 239 -12.00 -10.37 1.27
N GLU A 240 -13.22 -9.84 1.13
CA GLU A 240 -14.47 -10.59 1.29
C GLU A 240 -14.49 -11.43 2.59
N ALA A 241 -13.82 -10.94 3.65
CA ALA A 241 -13.55 -11.72 4.84
C ALA A 241 -14.86 -12.02 5.63
N PRO A 242 -15.15 -13.30 5.92
CA PRO A 242 -16.28 -13.67 6.77
C PRO A 242 -16.03 -13.28 8.24
N ASN A 243 -17.11 -13.19 9.03
CA ASN A 243 -17.06 -12.72 10.43
C ASN A 243 -16.04 -13.51 11.27
N ASN A 244 -16.00 -14.82 11.08
CA ASN A 244 -15.09 -15.72 11.80
C ASN A 244 -13.60 -15.41 11.52
N THR A 245 -13.25 -14.84 10.38
CA THR A 245 -11.87 -14.41 10.06
C THR A 245 -11.47 -13.22 10.92
N ILE A 246 -12.38 -12.24 11.08
CA ILE A 246 -12.12 -11.05 11.91
C ILE A 246 -12.02 -11.44 13.39
N GLU A 247 -12.87 -12.35 13.85
CA GLU A 247 -12.80 -12.90 15.21
C GLU A 247 -11.45 -13.61 15.46
N LYS A 248 -11.02 -14.49 14.55
CA LYS A 248 -9.70 -15.16 14.64
C LYS A 248 -8.55 -14.16 14.66
N ILE A 249 -8.59 -13.12 13.82
CA ILE A 249 -7.59 -12.06 13.81
C ILE A 249 -7.59 -11.32 15.15
N ALA A 250 -8.76 -11.01 15.70
CA ALA A 250 -8.89 -10.37 17.00
C ALA A 250 -8.33 -11.26 18.12
N ASP A 251 -8.57 -12.58 18.09
CA ASP A 251 -7.99 -13.54 19.05
C ASP A 251 -6.46 -13.49 19.03
N VAL A 252 -5.85 -13.57 17.84
CA VAL A 252 -4.39 -13.49 17.67
C VAL A 252 -3.84 -12.15 18.19
N ILE A 253 -4.55 -11.05 17.95
CA ILE A 253 -4.16 -9.73 18.42
C ILE A 253 -4.24 -9.66 19.95
N ILE A 254 -5.33 -10.15 20.56
CA ILE A 254 -5.52 -10.16 22.01
C ILE A 254 -4.44 -10.99 22.71
N GLU A 255 -4.09 -12.14 22.14
CA GLU A 255 -3.00 -12.99 22.66
C GLU A 255 -1.65 -12.26 22.62
N LYS A 256 -1.34 -11.59 21.49
CA LYS A 256 -0.07 -10.86 21.30
C LYS A 256 -0.02 -9.57 22.13
N PHE A 257 -1.16 -8.92 22.32
CA PHE A 257 -1.30 -7.60 22.93
C PHE A 257 -2.38 -7.63 24.00
N PRO A 258 -2.07 -8.01 25.25
CA PRO A 258 -3.07 -8.10 26.31
C PRO A 258 -3.75 -6.76 26.57
N LEU A 259 -5.05 -6.81 26.90
CA LEU A 259 -5.81 -5.62 27.27
C LEU A 259 -5.18 -4.94 28.49
N LYS A 260 -4.99 -3.63 28.42
CA LYS A 260 -4.44 -2.85 29.55
C LYS A 260 -5.53 -2.42 30.53
N ASN A 261 -6.76 -2.26 30.04
CA ASN A 261 -7.91 -1.81 30.81
C ASN A 261 -8.98 -2.90 30.91
N VAL A 262 -8.60 -4.10 31.38
CA VAL A 262 -9.49 -5.28 31.48
C VAL A 262 -10.73 -5.00 32.33
N ASP A 263 -10.61 -4.11 33.33
CA ASP A 263 -11.71 -3.70 34.19
C ASP A 263 -12.81 -2.92 33.44
N MET A 264 -12.51 -2.38 32.24
CA MET A 264 -13.41 -1.50 31.47
C MET A 264 -14.07 -2.19 30.26
N LEU A 265 -13.35 -3.07 29.56
CA LEU A 265 -13.85 -3.86 28.43
C LEU A 265 -13.31 -5.30 28.51
N SER A 266 -14.18 -6.30 28.47
CA SER A 266 -13.76 -7.70 28.32
C SER A 266 -13.35 -7.99 26.88
N GLU A 267 -12.48 -8.98 26.70
CA GLU A 267 -12.01 -9.42 25.37
C GLU A 267 -13.17 -9.67 24.39
N GLU A 268 -14.21 -10.37 24.83
CA GLU A 268 -15.42 -10.60 24.04
C GLU A 268 -16.11 -9.32 23.55
N LYS A 269 -16.14 -8.28 24.37
CA LYS A 269 -16.75 -6.99 23.98
C LYS A 269 -15.90 -6.25 22.97
N VAL A 270 -14.57 -6.38 23.08
CA VAL A 270 -13.64 -5.78 22.12
C VAL A 270 -13.84 -6.43 20.76
N LYS A 271 -13.97 -7.77 20.70
CA LYS A 271 -14.28 -8.50 19.46
C LYS A 271 -15.60 -8.04 18.84
N GLN A 272 -16.67 -7.94 19.64
CA GLN A 272 -17.96 -7.44 19.17
C GLN A 272 -17.89 -6.01 18.63
N ALA A 273 -17.12 -5.13 19.30
CA ALA A 273 -16.91 -3.77 18.82
C ALA A 273 -16.15 -3.75 17.48
N ILE A 274 -15.07 -4.54 17.36
CA ILE A 274 -14.31 -4.69 16.10
C ILE A 274 -15.24 -5.14 14.97
N LEU A 275 -16.09 -6.15 15.20
CA LEU A 275 -17.06 -6.64 14.22
C LEU A 275 -18.08 -5.56 13.83
N ALA A 276 -18.59 -4.79 14.79
CA ALA A 276 -19.51 -3.68 14.50
C ALA A 276 -18.87 -2.64 13.55
N TYR A 277 -17.61 -2.29 13.79
CA TYR A 277 -16.87 -1.38 12.90
C TYR A 277 -16.59 -1.98 11.53
N ALA A 278 -16.20 -3.26 11.47
CA ALA A 278 -15.94 -3.98 10.23
C ALA A 278 -17.16 -4.05 9.31
N TYR A 279 -18.34 -4.36 9.87
CA TYR A 279 -19.58 -4.58 9.12
C TYR A 279 -20.49 -3.35 9.02
N LYS A 280 -20.00 -2.14 9.35
CA LYS A 280 -20.77 -0.89 9.27
C LYS A 280 -22.09 -0.96 10.05
N ASP A 281 -22.11 -1.63 11.20
CA ASP A 281 -23.28 -1.72 12.06
C ASP A 281 -23.50 -0.37 12.77
N THR A 282 -24.15 0.55 12.06
CA THR A 282 -24.33 1.95 12.48
C THR A 282 -25.06 2.05 13.83
N PHE A 283 -26.00 1.15 14.09
CA PHE A 283 -26.71 1.09 15.37
C PHE A 283 -25.77 0.72 16.51
N LYS A 284 -25.01 -0.39 16.37
CA LYS A 284 -24.04 -0.79 17.40
C LYS A 284 -22.95 0.25 17.59
N ILE A 285 -22.41 0.83 16.52
CA ILE A 285 -21.40 1.89 16.59
C ILE A 285 -21.95 3.12 17.33
N GLU A 286 -23.16 3.57 17.00
CA GLU A 286 -23.77 4.72 17.68
C GLU A 286 -24.03 4.44 19.16
N GLN A 287 -24.44 3.21 19.50
CA GLN A 287 -24.58 2.80 20.89
C GLN A 287 -23.24 2.80 21.63
N LEU A 288 -22.17 2.26 21.04
CA LEU A 288 -20.82 2.27 21.60
C LEU A 288 -20.36 3.71 21.92
N ASN A 289 -20.51 4.62 20.95
CA ASN A 289 -20.11 6.02 21.11
C ASN A 289 -20.96 6.76 22.16
N LYS A 290 -22.30 6.62 22.11
CA LYS A 290 -23.20 7.26 23.09
C LYS A 290 -22.98 6.76 24.51
N ARG A 291 -22.71 5.46 24.69
CA ARG A 291 -22.46 4.86 26.01
C ARG A 291 -21.15 5.38 26.59
N TYR A 292 -20.08 5.38 25.80
CA TYR A 292 -18.78 5.91 26.20
C TYR A 292 -18.85 7.40 26.61
N GLN A 293 -19.59 8.22 25.85
CA GLN A 293 -19.79 9.64 26.17
C GLN A 293 -20.57 9.89 27.47
N ARG A 294 -21.39 8.93 27.94
CA ARG A 294 -22.30 9.09 29.09
C ARG A 294 -21.71 8.59 30.41
N ASP A 295 -20.91 7.53 30.38
CA ASP A 295 -20.31 6.97 31.57
C ASP A 295 -18.91 6.41 31.26
N PRO A 296 -17.84 7.19 31.51
CA PRO A 296 -16.46 6.70 31.38
C PRO A 296 -16.05 5.74 32.51
N SER A 297 -16.96 5.35 33.42
CA SER A 297 -16.66 4.47 34.56
C SER A 297 -16.46 3.00 34.16
N PRO A 298 -15.42 2.31 34.68
CA PRO A 298 -15.05 0.94 34.30
C PRO A 298 -16.10 -0.14 34.51
N SER A 299 -16.97 -0.03 35.51
CA SER A 299 -17.55 -1.23 36.13
C SER A 299 -18.82 -1.81 35.49
N ASN A 300 -19.29 -1.33 34.33
CA ASN A 300 -20.60 -1.74 33.79
C ASN A 300 -20.76 -1.64 32.26
N PHE A 301 -19.76 -2.08 31.50
CA PHE A 301 -20.01 -2.50 30.13
C PHE A 301 -20.55 -3.94 30.18
N MET A 302 -21.74 -4.20 29.66
CA MET A 302 -22.31 -5.52 29.36
C MET A 302 -23.26 -5.31 28.19
N PHE A 303 -23.02 -5.98 27.06
CA PHE A 303 -24.05 -6.24 26.07
C PHE A 303 -24.90 -7.41 26.57
N THR A 304 -26.21 -7.34 26.43
CA THR A 304 -27.09 -8.49 26.64
C THR A 304 -27.50 -9.07 25.28
N GLU A 305 -27.83 -10.36 25.22
CA GLU A 305 -28.32 -11.02 23.98
C GLU A 305 -29.49 -10.26 23.33
N SER A 306 -30.25 -9.48 24.11
CA SER A 306 -31.32 -8.59 23.62
C SER A 306 -30.85 -7.44 22.71
N ASP A 307 -29.56 -7.10 22.72
CA ASP A 307 -29.00 -6.03 21.87
C ASP A 307 -28.56 -6.57 20.49
N ILE A 308 -28.57 -7.90 20.30
CA ILE A 308 -28.20 -8.61 19.07
C ILE A 308 -29.29 -9.61 18.64
N SER A 309 -30.40 -9.76 19.39
CA SER A 309 -31.50 -10.64 18.99
C SER A 309 -32.31 -10.05 17.84
N ASP A 310 -32.55 -10.86 16.81
CA ASP A 310 -33.46 -10.61 15.68
C ASP A 310 -34.97 -10.46 16.07
N GLU A 311 -35.29 -10.30 17.36
CA GLU A 311 -36.68 -10.23 17.82
C GLU A 311 -37.26 -8.80 17.74
N THR A 312 -37.84 -8.55 16.55
CA THR A 312 -39.01 -7.68 16.29
C THR A 312 -38.89 -6.20 16.66
N ILE A 313 -38.33 -5.43 15.72
CA ILE A 313 -38.84 -4.08 15.47
C ILE A 313 -40.29 -4.22 14.95
N ASN A 314 -41.19 -3.49 15.61
CA ASN A 314 -42.61 -3.38 15.31
C ASN A 314 -42.85 -3.16 13.79
N GLN A 315 -43.69 -4.01 13.21
CA GLN A 315 -43.93 -4.24 11.78
C GLN A 315 -44.51 -3.06 10.96
N ASN A 316 -44.44 -1.82 11.42
CA ASN A 316 -45.09 -0.70 10.75
C ASN A 316 -44.17 0.27 10.01
N ASP A 317 -42.84 0.17 10.12
CA ASP A 317 -41.92 1.18 9.53
C ASP A 317 -40.91 0.67 8.50
N VAL A 318 -41.02 -0.57 8.00
CA VAL A 318 -40.14 -1.07 6.92
C VAL A 318 -40.95 -1.75 5.82
N SER A 319 -41.47 -0.94 4.90
CA SER A 319 -41.75 -1.41 3.54
C SER A 319 -40.63 -0.91 2.62
N MET A 320 -39.62 -1.73 2.40
CA MET A 320 -39.06 -2.06 1.08
C MET A 320 -37.68 -2.71 1.20
N TYR A 321 -37.55 -3.81 0.46
CA TYR A 321 -36.35 -4.61 0.16
C TYR A 321 -35.98 -5.72 1.16
N GLN A 322 -36.58 -6.91 0.92
CA GLN A 322 -36.00 -8.21 1.24
C GLN A 322 -35.06 -8.65 0.10
N ALA A 323 -33.94 -9.29 0.45
CA ALA A 323 -33.33 -10.36 -0.33
C ALA A 323 -32.48 -11.26 0.61
N GLU A 324 -32.45 -12.55 0.28
CA GLU A 324 -32.27 -13.73 1.13
C GLU A 324 -30.80 -14.09 1.47
N THR A 325 -30.62 -14.79 2.60
CA THR A 325 -29.39 -15.46 3.07
C THR A 325 -29.13 -16.80 2.38
N PRO A 326 -27.89 -17.15 1.97
CA PRO A 326 -27.51 -18.53 1.66
C PRO A 326 -26.79 -19.24 2.83
N GLN A 327 -26.99 -20.55 2.87
CA GLN A 327 -26.56 -21.51 3.89
C GLN A 327 -25.06 -21.82 3.88
N THR A 328 -24.60 -22.28 5.04
CA THR A 328 -23.26 -22.79 5.38
C THR A 328 -22.91 -24.09 4.66
N ASP A 329 -21.70 -24.18 4.10
CA ASP A 329 -21.01 -25.44 3.81
C ASP A 329 -19.65 -25.46 4.53
N ASP A 330 -19.41 -26.57 5.23
CA ASP A 330 -18.23 -26.85 6.03
C ASP A 330 -17.03 -27.18 5.13
N HIS A 331 -16.05 -26.27 5.04
CA HIS A 331 -14.70 -26.60 4.58
C HIS A 331 -13.66 -26.24 5.65
N GLU A 332 -13.09 -27.30 6.21
CA GLU A 332 -12.02 -27.32 7.20
C GLU A 332 -10.75 -26.64 6.64
N SER A 333 -10.47 -25.41 7.07
CA SER A 333 -9.34 -24.61 6.59
C SER A 333 -8.06 -24.90 7.39
N SER A 334 -6.96 -25.17 6.69
CA SER A 334 -5.60 -25.39 7.19
C SER A 334 -4.95 -24.11 7.79
N ILE A 335 -5.49 -23.63 8.90
CA ILE A 335 -5.01 -22.44 9.64
C ILE A 335 -4.77 -22.81 11.11
N GLU A 336 -4.02 -23.88 11.35
CA GLU A 336 -3.66 -24.29 12.72
C GLU A 336 -2.34 -23.66 13.20
N ASN A 337 -1.71 -22.81 12.39
CA ASN A 337 -0.54 -22.02 12.78
C ASN A 337 -0.56 -20.69 12.04
N ILE A 338 -0.89 -19.58 12.72
CA ILE A 338 -0.56 -18.23 12.23
C ILE A 338 0.70 -17.78 12.99
N PRO A 339 1.91 -18.15 12.56
CA PRO A 339 3.03 -17.24 12.73
C PRO A 339 2.69 -16.01 11.84
N VAL A 340 2.93 -14.80 12.33
CA VAL A 340 2.95 -13.63 11.43
C VAL A 340 4.15 -13.85 10.49
N ASP A 341 3.90 -14.55 9.39
CA ASP A 341 4.93 -14.98 8.44
C ASP A 341 5.28 -13.81 7.53
N TYR A 342 6.20 -12.98 8.02
CA TYR A 342 6.76 -11.89 7.24
C TYR A 342 7.56 -12.39 6.02
N GLY A 343 7.99 -13.67 6.02
CA GLY A 343 8.79 -14.29 4.95
C GLY A 343 8.02 -14.58 3.67
N ASN A 344 6.68 -14.53 3.73
CA ASN A 344 5.77 -14.65 2.59
C ASN A 344 5.17 -13.29 2.14
N THR A 345 5.86 -12.16 2.39
CA THR A 345 5.64 -10.93 1.59
C THR A 345 6.27 -11.01 0.20
N SER A 346 6.35 -12.21 -0.38
CA SER A 346 6.34 -12.31 -1.83
C SER A 346 4.99 -11.75 -2.26
N CYS A 347 4.96 -10.75 -3.15
CA CYS A 347 3.74 -10.40 -3.84
C CYS A 347 3.12 -11.71 -4.34
N VAL A 348 2.03 -12.18 -3.72
CA VAL A 348 1.16 -13.14 -4.38
C VAL A 348 0.65 -12.32 -5.54
N ASN A 349 1.26 -12.55 -6.70
CA ASN A 349 0.92 -11.89 -7.93
C ASN A 349 -0.41 -12.53 -8.33
N GLN A 350 -1.47 -12.15 -7.61
CA GLN A 350 -2.82 -12.63 -7.86
C GLN A 350 -3.10 -12.28 -9.30
N LYS A 351 -3.17 -13.33 -10.11
CA LYS A 351 -3.26 -13.22 -11.55
C LYS A 351 -4.61 -12.61 -11.84
N SER A 352 -4.60 -11.37 -12.32
CA SER A 352 -5.84 -10.63 -12.54
C SER A 352 -6.75 -11.40 -13.47
N LEU A 353 -7.97 -11.66 -13.00
CA LEU A 353 -9.04 -12.31 -13.78
C LEU A 353 -9.24 -11.63 -15.13
N THR A 354 -9.25 -10.30 -15.12
CA THR A 354 -9.35 -9.49 -16.34
C THR A 354 -8.18 -9.72 -17.28
N ILE A 355 -6.94 -9.77 -16.77
CA ILE A 355 -5.75 -10.00 -17.59
C ILE A 355 -5.76 -11.43 -18.15
N THR A 356 -6.19 -12.42 -17.38
CA THR A 356 -6.34 -13.82 -17.82
C THR A 356 -7.36 -13.93 -18.97
N TYR A 357 -8.52 -13.26 -18.88
CA TYR A 357 -9.50 -13.24 -19.98
C TYR A 357 -8.99 -12.51 -21.22
N ILE A 358 -8.28 -11.39 -21.06
CA ILE A 358 -7.66 -10.68 -22.19
C ILE A 358 -6.63 -11.57 -22.89
N LEU A 359 -5.76 -12.24 -22.12
CA LEU A 359 -4.78 -13.18 -22.67
C LEU A 359 -5.45 -14.39 -23.33
N CYS A 360 -6.58 -14.85 -22.80
CA CYS A 360 -7.35 -15.94 -23.38
C CYS A 360 -7.92 -15.52 -24.75
N ILE A 361 -8.55 -14.35 -24.86
CA ILE A 361 -9.16 -13.90 -26.12
C ILE A 361 -8.14 -13.59 -27.22
N PHE A 362 -7.01 -12.94 -26.87
CA PHE A 362 -6.04 -12.48 -27.87
C PHE A 362 -4.92 -13.48 -28.16
N LEU A 363 -4.51 -14.28 -27.16
CA LEU A 363 -3.38 -15.22 -27.26
C LEU A 363 -3.77 -16.65 -26.80
N GLY A 364 -5.07 -16.97 -26.71
CA GLY A 364 -5.59 -18.26 -26.22
C GLY A 364 -5.12 -19.45 -27.04
N ILE A 365 -5.06 -19.32 -28.36
CA ILE A 365 -4.55 -20.38 -29.27
C ILE A 365 -3.09 -20.78 -28.99
N PHE A 366 -2.32 -19.93 -28.31
CA PHE A 366 -0.94 -20.22 -27.90
C PHE A 366 -0.83 -20.68 -26.43
N GLY A 367 -1.93 -20.67 -25.67
CA GLY A 367 -1.97 -21.02 -24.25
C GLY A 367 -1.46 -19.93 -23.31
N ALA A 368 -1.41 -18.66 -23.74
CA ALA A 368 -0.85 -17.56 -22.96
C ALA A 368 -1.55 -17.33 -21.61
N HIS A 369 -2.88 -17.49 -21.56
CA HIS A 369 -3.65 -17.43 -20.32
C HIS A 369 -3.23 -18.54 -19.35
N ARG A 370 -2.94 -19.76 -19.83
CA ARG A 370 -2.44 -20.88 -19.01
C ARG A 370 -1.03 -20.66 -18.50
N TYR A 371 -0.15 -20.03 -19.29
CA TYR A 371 1.17 -19.59 -18.77
C TYR A 371 1.01 -18.53 -17.68
N TYR A 372 0.05 -17.62 -17.87
CA TYR A 372 -0.19 -16.55 -16.92
C TYR A 372 -0.72 -17.08 -15.58
N VAL A 373 -1.68 -18.02 -15.59
CA VAL A 373 -2.18 -18.70 -14.39
C VAL A 373 -1.28 -19.86 -13.90
N GLY A 374 -0.05 -19.98 -14.39
CA GLY A 374 0.93 -20.95 -13.86
C GLY A 374 0.68 -22.42 -14.24
N LYS A 375 -0.28 -22.74 -15.12
CA LYS A 375 -0.55 -24.10 -15.62
C LYS A 375 0.42 -24.50 -16.76
N ILE A 376 1.73 -24.37 -16.48
CA ILE A 376 2.85 -24.53 -17.44
C ILE A 376 2.80 -25.83 -18.24
N PRO A 377 2.57 -27.03 -17.66
CA PRO A 377 2.59 -28.27 -18.43
C PRO A 377 1.54 -28.27 -19.56
N SER A 378 0.33 -27.79 -19.26
CA SER A 378 -0.75 -27.70 -20.24
C SER A 378 -0.56 -26.58 -21.25
N ALA A 379 0.05 -25.46 -20.84
CA ALA A 379 0.36 -24.34 -21.70
C ALA A 379 1.38 -24.75 -22.78
N VAL A 380 2.43 -25.50 -22.38
CA VAL A 380 3.44 -26.05 -23.31
C VAL A 380 2.81 -27.01 -24.31
N VAL A 381 1.91 -27.89 -23.88
CA VAL A 381 1.19 -28.80 -24.79
C VAL A 381 0.36 -28.01 -25.81
N MET A 382 -0.35 -26.97 -25.37
CA MET A 382 -1.16 -26.13 -26.25
C MET A 382 -0.29 -25.38 -27.27
N THR A 383 0.83 -24.80 -26.85
CA THR A 383 1.80 -24.15 -27.75
C THR A 383 2.40 -25.14 -28.76
N LEU A 384 2.75 -26.36 -28.30
CA LEU A 384 3.37 -27.38 -29.13
C LEU A 384 2.40 -27.90 -30.21
N ILE A 385 1.12 -28.09 -29.86
CA ILE A 385 0.08 -28.45 -30.82
C ILE A 385 -0.06 -27.36 -31.88
N THR A 386 -0.17 -26.10 -31.48
CA THR A 386 -0.33 -24.97 -32.41
C THR A 386 0.88 -24.81 -33.33
N LEU A 387 2.10 -25.02 -32.81
CA LEU A 387 3.35 -24.85 -33.57
C LEU A 387 3.70 -26.04 -34.47
N LEU A 388 3.59 -27.28 -33.98
CA LEU A 388 3.96 -28.48 -34.74
C LEU A 388 2.97 -28.82 -35.84
N THR A 389 1.72 -28.39 -35.70
CA THR A 389 0.69 -28.57 -36.75
C THR A 389 0.67 -27.42 -37.76
N PHE A 390 1.62 -26.47 -37.68
CA PHE A 390 1.63 -25.26 -38.51
C PHE A 390 0.25 -24.55 -38.54
N GLY A 391 -0.44 -24.50 -37.40
CA GLY A 391 -1.76 -23.88 -37.28
C GLY A 391 -2.96 -24.74 -37.71
N PHE A 392 -2.77 -25.97 -38.23
CA PHE A 392 -3.90 -26.87 -38.51
C PHE A 392 -4.56 -27.45 -37.24
N GLY A 393 -3.85 -27.46 -36.11
CA GLY A 393 -4.35 -27.91 -34.80
C GLY A 393 -5.25 -26.91 -34.09
N VAL A 394 -5.52 -25.74 -34.70
CA VAL A 394 -6.31 -24.66 -34.10
C VAL A 394 -7.73 -25.11 -33.74
N PHE A 395 -8.32 -26.04 -34.50
CA PHE A 395 -9.66 -26.59 -34.17
C PHE A 395 -9.70 -27.29 -32.80
N VAL A 396 -8.61 -27.97 -32.43
CA VAL A 396 -8.50 -28.65 -31.12
C VAL A 396 -8.26 -27.61 -30.02
N THR A 397 -7.41 -26.62 -30.27
CA THR A 397 -7.09 -25.60 -29.26
C THR A 397 -8.23 -24.62 -29.03
N VAL A 398 -9.07 -24.32 -30.02
CA VAL A 398 -10.26 -23.45 -29.85
C VAL A 398 -11.34 -24.14 -29.02
N ILE A 399 -11.58 -25.44 -29.22
CA ILE A 399 -12.51 -26.19 -28.36
C ILE A 399 -11.98 -26.20 -26.92
N TRP A 400 -10.66 -26.37 -26.76
CA TRP A 400 -10.01 -26.32 -25.46
C TRP A 400 -10.11 -24.92 -24.82
N GLU A 401 -9.92 -23.85 -25.59
CA GLU A 401 -10.04 -22.46 -25.15
C GLU A 401 -11.46 -22.13 -24.66
N ILE A 402 -12.50 -22.66 -25.32
CA ILE A 402 -13.89 -22.50 -24.87
C ILE A 402 -14.13 -23.14 -23.50
N ILE A 403 -13.54 -24.33 -23.26
CA ILE A 403 -13.61 -24.98 -21.95
C ILE A 403 -12.88 -24.13 -20.90
N ASP A 404 -11.74 -23.54 -21.27
CA ASP A 404 -10.95 -22.70 -20.38
C ASP A 404 -11.71 -21.44 -19.95
N LEU A 405 -12.54 -20.83 -20.81
CA LEU A 405 -13.36 -19.66 -20.45
C LEU A 405 -14.26 -19.89 -19.23
N PHE A 406 -14.75 -21.12 -19.06
CA PHE A 406 -15.57 -21.52 -17.91
C PHE A 406 -14.73 -21.95 -16.69
N LEU A 407 -13.50 -22.39 -16.90
CA LEU A 407 -12.61 -22.85 -15.84
C LEU A 407 -11.71 -21.75 -15.26
N ILE A 408 -11.52 -20.64 -15.97
CA ILE A 408 -10.71 -19.50 -15.53
C ILE A 408 -11.09 -18.99 -14.14
N PRO A 409 -12.38 -18.81 -13.77
CA PRO A 409 -12.77 -18.37 -12.43
C PRO A 409 -12.22 -19.32 -11.35
N SER A 410 -12.46 -20.62 -11.51
CA SER A 410 -11.97 -21.66 -10.59
C SER A 410 -10.45 -21.73 -10.48
N TRP A 411 -9.70 -21.37 -11.52
CA TRP A 411 -8.22 -21.39 -11.46
C TRP A 411 -7.63 -20.19 -10.75
N ILE A 412 -8.38 -19.09 -10.70
CA ILE A 412 -7.96 -17.89 -10.00
C ILE A 412 -8.25 -18.05 -8.51
N ASP A 413 -9.30 -18.79 -8.15
CA ASP A 413 -9.60 -19.15 -6.76
C ASP A 413 -8.58 -20.16 -6.17
N GLU A 414 -7.86 -20.90 -7.04
CA GLU A 414 -6.83 -21.88 -6.68
C GLU A 414 -5.41 -21.30 -6.47
N ILE A 415 -5.17 -20.02 -6.80
CA ILE A 415 -3.83 -19.36 -6.85
C ILE A 415 -3.79 -18.14 -5.95
#